data_AF-A0A813N087-F1
#
_entry.id   AF-A0A813N087-F1
#
_cell.length_a   1.000
_cell.length_b   1.000
_cell.length_c   1.000
_cell.angle_alpha   90.00
_cell.angle_beta   90.00
_cell.angle_gamma   90.00
#
_symmetry.space_group_name_H-M   'P 1'
#
loop_
_entity.id
_entity.type
_entity.pdbx_description
1 polymer ?
#
loop_
_entity_poly.entity_id
_entity_poly.type
_entity_poly.pdbx_seq_one_letter_code
_entity_poly.pdbx_strand_id
1 'polypeptide(L)'
;MGETNQCDAHFSLLCNMVDQLKVELDELDCKRDYCSHCDRPVNVCLCPFLPETIKLDKHIKIWIFQHPFEDKRPLRTTRILEKCLEKNNFKILKGRKFTVERFPELEKVYNNENTYVLYPSEDSINLEQFRNLVNINENRLITDKEVLVNDETIFHVILIDGTWPQASGIFYTNKQLHKLKQIKIDTDFKSEYTVRTQPREFFLSTLETVSVILSTIEDKPQIYHDLVRPLKALCEYQFEHGAQPHQSKEYLIFKGLYNKPLSKKYKSYLTKNSKFLNESPNDNIIKKETDLE
;
A
#
# COMPACT_ATOMS: atom_id res chain seq x y z
N MET A 1 -22.68 -59.36 -41.33
CA MET A 1 -21.71 -59.08 -40.26
C MET A 1 -20.74 -58.03 -40.79
N GLY A 2 -20.91 -56.76 -40.44
CA GLY A 2 -20.01 -55.72 -40.95
C GLY A 2 -20.49 -54.29 -40.78
N GLU A 3 -20.78 -53.85 -39.55
CA GLU A 3 -21.05 -52.42 -39.27
C GLU A 3 -20.43 -51.91 -37.95
N THR A 4 -19.58 -52.69 -37.28
CA THR A 4 -19.01 -52.30 -35.97
C THR A 4 -17.67 -51.58 -36.03
N ASN A 5 -16.95 -51.59 -37.15
CA ASN A 5 -15.54 -51.11 -37.18
C ASN A 5 -15.36 -49.62 -37.48
N GLN A 6 -16.38 -48.89 -37.95
CA GLN A 6 -16.21 -47.50 -38.39
C GLN A 6 -16.49 -46.48 -37.27
N CYS A 7 -17.30 -46.85 -36.27
CA CYS A 7 -17.60 -46.02 -35.10
C CYS A 7 -16.39 -45.97 -34.13
N ASP A 8 -15.71 -47.10 -33.95
CA ASP A 8 -14.56 -47.22 -33.03
C ASP A 8 -13.34 -46.43 -33.51
N ALA A 9 -13.10 -46.39 -34.83
CA ALA A 9 -12.00 -45.61 -35.40
C ALA A 9 -12.22 -44.10 -35.22
N HIS A 10 -13.46 -43.63 -35.39
CA HIS A 10 -13.80 -42.22 -35.20
C HIS A 10 -13.77 -41.81 -33.73
N PHE A 11 -14.19 -42.69 -32.83
CA PHE A 11 -14.09 -42.48 -31.38
C PHE A 11 -12.64 -42.43 -30.91
N SER A 12 -11.78 -43.34 -31.42
CA SER A 12 -10.34 -43.32 -31.13
C SER A 12 -9.64 -42.05 -31.63
N LEU A 13 -10.01 -41.55 -32.81
CA LEU A 13 -9.47 -40.29 -33.33
C LEU A 13 -9.86 -39.10 -32.44
N LEU A 14 -11.12 -39.03 -32.00
CA LEU A 14 -11.60 -38.00 -31.07
C LEU A 14 -10.91 -38.07 -29.72
N CYS A 15 -10.70 -39.27 -29.16
CA CYS A 15 -9.94 -39.44 -27.93
C CYS A 15 -8.50 -38.94 -28.07
N ASN A 16 -7.81 -39.30 -29.16
CA ASN A 16 -6.44 -38.85 -29.41
C ASN A 16 -6.34 -37.33 -29.59
N MET A 17 -7.32 -36.69 -30.24
CA MET A 17 -7.36 -35.23 -30.36
C MET A 17 -7.62 -34.55 -29.01
N VAL A 18 -8.51 -35.11 -28.19
CA VAL A 18 -8.77 -34.61 -26.82
C VAL A 18 -7.53 -34.77 -25.94
N ASP A 19 -6.80 -35.87 -26.08
CA ASP A 19 -5.59 -36.11 -25.30
C ASP A 19 -4.42 -35.25 -25.80
N GLN A 20 -4.30 -34.99 -27.10
CA GLN A 20 -3.36 -33.99 -27.64
C GLN A 20 -3.68 -32.57 -27.15
N LEU A 21 -4.95 -32.17 -27.17
CA LEU A 21 -5.36 -30.86 -26.65
C LEU A 21 -5.14 -30.74 -25.14
N LYS A 22 -5.31 -31.83 -24.37
CA LYS A 22 -4.97 -31.87 -22.93
C LYS A 22 -3.47 -31.75 -22.71
N VAL A 23 -2.64 -32.43 -23.52
CA VAL A 23 -1.18 -32.31 -23.44
C VAL A 23 -0.74 -30.88 -23.78
N GLU A 24 -1.32 -30.24 -24.82
CA GLU A 24 -1.03 -28.84 -25.13
C GLU A 24 -1.52 -27.86 -24.03
N LEU A 25 -2.66 -28.14 -23.39
CA LEU A 25 -3.17 -27.38 -22.24
C LEU A 25 -2.32 -27.57 -20.97
N ASP A 26 -1.80 -28.78 -20.74
CA ASP A 26 -0.93 -29.12 -19.61
C ASP A 26 0.50 -28.59 -19.82
N GLU A 27 0.99 -28.53 -21.07
CA GLU A 27 2.25 -27.84 -21.43
C GLU A 27 2.15 -26.32 -21.28
N LEU A 28 0.94 -25.75 -21.48
CA LEU A 28 0.62 -24.36 -21.15
C LEU A 28 0.49 -24.09 -19.63
N ASP A 29 0.23 -25.13 -18.83
CA ASP A 29 0.15 -25.06 -17.36
C ASP A 29 1.47 -25.45 -16.69
N CYS A 30 2.60 -24.98 -17.23
CA CYS A 30 3.84 -24.99 -16.47
C CYS A 30 3.64 -24.14 -15.22
N LYS A 31 3.62 -24.80 -14.04
CA LYS A 31 3.60 -24.12 -12.74
C LYS A 31 4.74 -23.11 -12.75
N ARG A 32 4.39 -21.82 -12.80
CA ARG A 32 5.39 -20.74 -12.80
C ARG A 32 6.32 -20.95 -11.63
N ASP A 33 7.63 -20.97 -11.87
CA ASP A 33 8.60 -21.03 -10.80
C ASP A 33 8.53 -19.75 -9.96
N TYR A 34 8.59 -19.92 -8.64
CA TYR A 34 8.56 -18.82 -7.68
C TYR A 34 9.94 -18.64 -7.02
N CYS A 35 10.36 -17.39 -6.89
CA CYS A 35 11.53 -17.02 -6.13
C CYS A 35 11.31 -17.36 -4.64
N SER A 36 12.24 -18.13 -4.06
CA SER A 36 12.22 -18.52 -2.64
C SER A 36 12.43 -17.37 -1.66
N HIS A 37 12.93 -16.23 -2.13
CA HIS A 37 13.17 -15.06 -1.28
C HIS A 37 12.00 -14.06 -1.28
N CYS A 38 11.48 -13.64 -2.43
CA CYS A 38 10.41 -12.63 -2.51
C CYS A 38 9.01 -13.19 -2.79
N ASP A 39 8.87 -14.52 -2.95
CA ASP A 39 7.59 -15.22 -3.17
C ASP A 39 6.82 -14.71 -4.40
N ARG A 40 7.56 -14.27 -5.42
CA ARG A 40 7.07 -13.83 -6.74
C ARG A 40 7.57 -14.75 -7.85
N PRO A 41 6.85 -14.86 -8.98
CA PRO A 41 7.34 -15.58 -10.14
C PRO A 41 8.74 -15.09 -10.55
N VAL A 42 9.62 -16.01 -10.96
CA VAL A 42 11.03 -15.72 -11.24
C VAL A 42 11.22 -14.60 -12.26
N ASN A 43 10.36 -14.54 -13.29
CA ASN A 43 10.40 -13.51 -14.33
C ASN A 43 10.03 -12.08 -13.86
N VAL A 44 9.41 -11.94 -12.69
CA VAL A 44 9.04 -10.64 -12.08
C VAL A 44 9.55 -10.56 -10.63
N CYS A 45 10.72 -11.14 -10.41
CA CYS A 45 11.40 -11.18 -9.12
C CYS A 45 11.83 -9.77 -8.68
N LEU A 46 11.52 -9.40 -7.44
CA LEU A 46 11.91 -8.08 -6.90
C LEU A 46 13.25 -8.09 -6.15
N CYS A 47 13.86 -9.25 -5.92
CA CYS A 47 15.10 -9.37 -5.15
C CYS A 47 16.23 -8.45 -5.64
N PRO A 48 16.46 -8.26 -6.95
CA PRO A 48 17.49 -7.33 -7.43
C PRO A 48 17.28 -5.88 -6.98
N PHE A 49 16.05 -5.51 -6.63
CA PHE A 49 15.67 -4.16 -6.22
C PHE A 49 15.50 -4.02 -4.72
N LEU A 50 15.47 -5.11 -3.96
CA LEU A 50 15.39 -5.05 -2.50
C LEU A 50 16.68 -4.46 -1.94
N PRO A 51 16.61 -3.52 -0.98
CA PRO A 51 17.79 -3.09 -0.25
C PRO A 51 18.28 -4.21 0.66
N GLU A 52 19.51 -4.05 1.18
CA GLU A 52 19.86 -4.75 2.42
C GLU A 52 18.86 -4.37 3.53
N THR A 53 18.70 -5.24 4.53
CA THR A 53 17.77 -5.00 5.63
C THR A 53 18.06 -3.63 6.27
N ILE A 54 17.06 -2.75 6.20
CA ILE A 54 17.15 -1.38 6.69
C ILE A 54 17.14 -1.41 8.22
N LYS A 55 18.20 -0.86 8.81
CA LYS A 55 18.34 -0.67 10.25
C LYS A 55 17.87 0.72 10.63
N LEU A 56 17.04 0.77 11.67
CA LEU A 56 16.53 2.01 12.23
C LEU A 56 17.38 2.38 13.45
N ASP A 57 17.81 3.63 13.53
CA ASP A 57 18.55 4.13 14.69
C ASP A 57 17.58 4.49 15.82
N LYS A 58 16.35 4.88 15.48
CA LYS A 58 15.34 5.30 16.45
C LYS A 58 14.47 4.12 16.86
N HIS A 59 14.03 4.16 18.11
CA HIS A 59 13.23 3.12 18.74
C HIS A 59 11.76 3.25 18.32
N ILE A 60 11.51 2.88 17.07
CA ILE A 60 10.18 2.90 16.46
C ILE A 60 9.75 1.52 15.96
N LYS A 61 8.46 1.24 16.10
CA LYS A 61 7.81 0.04 15.61
C LYS A 61 6.52 0.36 14.86
N ILE A 62 6.46 -0.12 13.62
CA ILE A 62 5.33 0.04 12.72
C ILE A 62 4.38 -1.16 12.88
N TRP A 63 3.10 -0.86 13.08
CA TRP A 63 2.02 -1.83 13.15
C TRP A 63 1.07 -1.61 11.97
N ILE A 64 0.82 -2.64 11.17
CA ILE A 64 -0.16 -2.57 10.08
C ILE A 64 -1.38 -3.40 10.44
N PHE A 65 -2.52 -2.72 10.59
CA PHE A 65 -3.83 -3.34 10.74
C PHE A 65 -4.43 -3.55 9.35
N GLN A 66 -4.18 -4.73 8.80
CA GLN A 66 -4.53 -5.08 7.43
C GLN A 66 -5.93 -5.68 7.33
N HIS A 67 -6.76 -5.09 6.47
CA HIS A 67 -8.06 -5.63 6.13
C HIS A 67 -7.91 -6.99 5.41
N PRO A 68 -8.73 -8.02 5.70
CA PRO A 68 -8.57 -9.36 5.12
C PRO A 68 -8.65 -9.44 3.59
N PHE A 69 -9.21 -8.43 2.93
CA PHE A 69 -9.28 -8.39 1.47
C PHE A 69 -8.00 -7.84 0.82
N GLU A 70 -7.18 -7.07 1.54
CA GLU A 70 -5.89 -6.61 0.98
C GLU A 70 -4.83 -7.71 1.03
N ASP A 71 -4.88 -8.62 2.01
CA ASP A 71 -3.97 -9.78 2.07
C ASP A 71 -4.06 -10.65 0.81
N LYS A 72 -5.25 -10.77 0.22
CA LYS A 72 -5.48 -11.57 -0.98
C LYS A 72 -5.09 -10.87 -2.29
N ARG A 73 -4.60 -9.62 -2.25
CA ARG A 73 -4.24 -8.86 -3.45
C ARG A 73 -2.86 -9.29 -3.98
N PRO A 74 -2.74 -9.59 -5.29
CA PRO A 74 -1.47 -10.03 -5.88
C PRO A 74 -0.39 -8.92 -5.88
N LEU A 75 -0.81 -7.65 -5.95
CA LEU A 75 0.10 -6.49 -5.97
C LEU A 75 0.21 -5.79 -4.62
N ARG A 76 -0.03 -6.50 -3.51
CA ARG A 76 0.06 -5.91 -2.16
C ARG A 76 1.49 -5.44 -1.87
N THR A 77 1.62 -4.20 -1.42
CA THR A 77 2.92 -3.55 -1.20
C THR A 77 3.50 -3.88 0.18
N THR A 78 2.70 -4.36 1.12
CA THR A 78 3.17 -4.76 2.46
C THR A 78 4.19 -5.90 2.44
N ARG A 79 4.21 -6.74 1.40
CA ARG A 79 5.25 -7.78 1.23
C ARG A 79 6.65 -7.20 1.06
N ILE A 80 6.75 -6.02 0.45
CA ILE A 80 8.04 -5.35 0.27
C ILE A 80 8.57 -4.93 1.65
N LEU A 81 7.71 -4.37 2.52
CA LEU A 81 8.07 -4.01 3.90
C LEU A 81 8.61 -5.23 4.69
N GLU A 82 7.94 -6.38 4.57
CA GLU A 82 8.36 -7.63 5.24
C GLU A 82 9.77 -8.10 4.83
N LYS A 83 10.24 -7.72 3.63
CA LYS A 83 11.57 -8.10 3.13
C LYS A 83 12.63 -7.01 3.35
N CYS A 84 12.22 -5.74 3.54
CA CYS A 84 13.16 -4.62 3.68
C CYS A 84 13.45 -4.23 5.14
N LEU A 85 12.51 -4.48 6.08
CA LEU A 85 12.63 -4.06 7.47
C LEU A 85 12.96 -5.24 8.41
N GLU A 86 13.64 -4.97 9.52
CA GLU A 86 13.81 -5.96 10.57
C GLU A 86 12.48 -6.35 11.22
N LYS A 87 12.33 -7.65 11.55
CA LYS A 87 11.08 -8.21 12.13
C LYS A 87 10.66 -7.53 13.45
N ASN A 88 11.60 -6.90 14.15
CA ASN A 88 11.31 -6.24 15.42
C ASN A 88 10.69 -4.85 15.22
N ASN A 89 10.98 -4.16 14.11
CA ASN A 89 10.48 -2.83 13.79
C ASN A 89 9.13 -2.83 13.06
N PHE A 90 8.62 -4.00 12.68
CA PHE A 90 7.42 -4.07 11.86
C PHE A 90 6.55 -5.29 12.18
N LYS A 91 5.23 -5.10 12.25
CA LYS A 91 4.27 -6.20 12.44
C LYS A 91 2.97 -5.96 11.70
N ILE A 92 2.50 -6.98 10.96
CA ILE A 92 1.19 -6.97 10.30
C ILE A 92 0.21 -7.83 11.12
N LEU A 93 -0.92 -7.24 11.50
CA LEU A 93 -2.06 -7.96 12.05
C LEU A 93 -3.19 -7.96 11.02
N LYS A 94 -3.85 -9.11 10.83
CA LYS A 94 -4.90 -9.28 9.82
C LYS A 94 -6.27 -9.39 10.48
N GLY A 95 -7.19 -8.50 10.11
CA GLY A 95 -8.53 -8.52 10.70
C GLY A 95 -9.38 -7.29 10.41
N ARG A 96 -10.58 -7.30 10.97
CA ARG A 96 -11.48 -6.12 11.04
C ARG A 96 -11.61 -5.59 12.47
N LYS A 97 -11.37 -6.46 13.45
CA LYS A 97 -11.38 -6.18 14.89
C LYS A 97 -10.01 -6.55 15.45
N PHE A 98 -9.37 -5.59 16.10
CA PHE A 98 -8.03 -5.62 16.66
C PHE A 98 -8.13 -5.42 18.17
N THR A 99 -8.81 -6.36 18.84
CA THR A 99 -9.01 -6.33 20.29
C THR A 99 -7.91 -7.12 20.99
N VAL A 100 -7.69 -6.84 22.28
CA VAL A 100 -6.66 -7.50 23.09
C VAL A 100 -6.96 -9.00 23.24
N GLU A 101 -8.22 -9.41 23.26
CA GLU A 101 -8.59 -10.84 23.35
C GLU A 101 -8.15 -11.63 22.10
N ARG A 102 -8.14 -10.96 20.93
CA ARG A 102 -7.72 -11.57 19.66
C ARG A 102 -6.22 -11.42 19.42
N PHE A 103 -5.64 -10.31 19.84
CA PHE A 103 -4.23 -9.99 19.69
C PHE A 103 -3.70 -9.48 21.04
N PRO A 104 -3.33 -10.39 21.95
CA PRO A 104 -2.86 -10.04 23.30
C PRO A 104 -1.68 -9.08 23.29
N GLU A 105 -0.83 -9.13 22.26
CA GLU A 105 0.28 -8.20 22.10
C GLU A 105 -0.13 -6.72 21.98
N LEU A 106 -1.39 -6.43 21.64
CA LEU A 106 -1.90 -5.07 21.55
C LEU A 106 -2.19 -4.44 22.91
N GLU A 107 -2.22 -5.20 23.99
CA GLU A 107 -2.44 -4.66 25.34
C GLU A 107 -1.39 -3.61 25.68
N LYS A 108 -0.11 -3.98 25.52
CA LYS A 108 1.02 -3.07 25.75
C LYS A 108 1.00 -1.90 24.78
N VAL A 109 0.66 -2.15 23.52
CA VAL A 109 0.62 -1.10 22.49
C VAL A 109 -0.45 -0.07 22.80
N TYR A 110 -1.68 -0.48 23.13
CA TYR A 110 -2.76 0.47 23.42
C TYR A 110 -2.59 1.22 24.74
N ASN A 111 -1.82 0.68 25.68
CA ASN A 111 -1.55 1.32 26.96
C ASN A 111 -0.26 2.17 26.96
N ASN A 112 0.53 2.13 25.89
CA ASN A 112 1.75 2.95 25.76
C ASN A 112 1.40 4.38 25.28
N GLU A 113 1.88 5.39 26.01
CA GLU A 113 1.69 6.82 25.71
C GLU A 113 2.37 7.31 24.42
N ASN A 114 3.37 6.55 23.96
CA ASN A 114 4.11 6.73 22.71
C ASN A 114 3.47 5.95 21.54
N THR A 115 2.21 5.52 21.69
CA THR A 115 1.44 4.90 20.61
C THR A 115 0.59 5.91 19.87
N TYR A 116 0.75 5.89 18.55
CA TYR A 116 0.07 6.77 17.61
C TYR A 116 -0.62 5.95 16.53
N VAL A 117 -1.73 6.47 16.03
CA VAL A 117 -2.40 5.94 14.84
C VAL A 117 -2.30 6.94 13.70
N LEU A 118 -1.92 6.47 12.52
CA LEU A 118 -1.97 7.26 11.31
C LEU A 118 -3.42 7.33 10.83
N TYR A 119 -4.09 8.42 11.20
CA TYR A 119 -5.46 8.69 10.79
C TYR A 119 -5.71 10.20 10.81
N PRO A 120 -6.19 10.80 9.72
CA PRO A 120 -6.42 12.24 9.68
C PRO A 120 -7.64 12.62 10.53
N SER A 121 -7.43 13.46 11.53
CA SER A 121 -8.48 14.13 12.33
C SER A 121 -8.12 15.59 12.60
N GLU A 122 -9.05 16.34 13.16
CA GLU A 122 -8.85 17.76 13.48
C GLU A 122 -7.69 17.98 14.46
N ASP A 123 -7.53 17.07 15.42
CA ASP A 123 -6.47 17.12 16.45
C ASP A 123 -5.20 16.35 16.06
N SER A 124 -5.10 15.85 14.82
CA SER A 124 -3.93 15.09 14.38
C SER A 124 -2.69 15.97 14.21
N ILE A 125 -1.57 15.54 14.78
CA ILE A 125 -0.27 16.20 14.63
C ILE A 125 0.36 15.85 13.28
N ASN A 126 1.15 16.76 12.72
CA ASN A 126 1.89 16.47 11.51
C ASN A 126 3.14 15.63 11.80
N LEU A 127 3.78 15.12 10.73
CA LEU A 127 4.92 14.21 10.85
C LEU A 127 6.16 14.88 11.47
N GLU A 128 6.39 16.18 11.25
CA GLU A 128 7.51 16.91 11.87
C GLU A 128 7.33 17.09 13.38
N GLN A 129 6.11 17.40 13.82
CA GLN A 129 5.78 17.42 15.24
C GLN A 129 6.02 16.06 15.87
N PHE A 130 5.62 14.98 15.18
CA PHE A 130 5.88 13.62 15.64
C PHE A 130 7.38 13.29 15.72
N ARG A 131 8.16 13.62 14.68
CA ARG A 131 9.63 13.47 14.66
C ARG A 131 10.30 14.15 15.85
N ASN A 132 9.86 15.36 16.20
CA ASN A 132 10.40 16.07 17.37
C ASN A 132 10.14 15.31 18.69
N LEU A 133 8.96 14.72 18.86
CA LEU A 133 8.65 13.91 20.04
C LEU A 133 9.54 12.67 20.13
N VAL A 134 9.78 12.00 19.00
CA VAL A 134 10.71 10.86 18.93
C VAL A 134 12.12 11.30 19.31
N ASN A 135 12.62 12.39 18.72
CA ASN A 135 13.97 12.91 19.00
C ASN A 135 14.18 13.25 20.48
N ILE A 136 13.18 13.87 21.13
CA ILE A 136 13.25 14.19 22.55
C ILE A 136 13.38 12.91 23.38
N ASN A 137 12.62 11.86 23.06
CA ASN A 137 12.71 10.58 23.76
C ASN A 137 14.05 9.88 23.51
N GLU A 138 14.56 9.87 22.28
CA GLU A 138 15.88 9.30 21.97
C GLU A 138 16.99 10.01 22.75
N ASN A 139 16.96 11.34 22.81
CA ASN A 139 17.94 12.10 23.60
C ASN A 139 17.87 11.72 25.08
N ARG A 140 16.67 11.57 25.63
CA ARG A 140 16.47 11.13 27.03
C ARG A 140 17.05 9.73 27.28
N LEU A 141 16.86 8.79 26.34
CA LEU A 141 17.42 7.44 26.44
C LEU A 141 18.96 7.44 26.41
N ILE A 142 19.58 8.40 25.74
CA ILE A 142 21.03 8.56 25.67
C ILE A 142 21.58 9.22 26.95
N THR A 143 20.92 10.25 27.47
CA THR A 143 21.40 11.02 28.63
C THR A 143 21.17 10.29 29.95
N ASP A 144 20.02 9.63 30.09
CA ASP A 144 19.58 9.03 31.34
C ASP A 144 19.85 7.52 31.29
N LYS A 145 21.04 7.11 31.73
CA LYS A 145 21.48 5.69 31.70
C LYS A 145 20.56 4.71 32.44
N GLU A 146 19.66 5.20 33.28
CA GLU A 146 18.67 4.38 33.99
C GLU A 146 17.46 4.02 33.10
N VAL A 147 17.21 4.76 32.03
CA VAL A 147 16.08 4.52 31.13
C VAL A 147 16.46 3.45 30.12
N LEU A 148 15.99 2.23 30.36
CA LEU A 148 16.18 1.11 29.43
C LEU A 148 15.24 1.21 28.24
N VAL A 149 15.75 0.88 27.05
CA VAL A 149 14.92 0.67 25.87
C VAL A 149 14.03 -0.55 26.09
N ASN A 150 12.73 -0.31 26.20
CA ASN A 150 11.69 -1.32 26.36
C ASN A 150 10.41 -0.92 25.63
N ASP A 151 9.39 -1.78 25.69
CA ASP A 151 8.09 -1.57 25.04
C ASP A 151 7.41 -0.24 25.40
N GLU A 152 7.69 0.37 26.55
CA GLU A 152 7.10 1.65 27.01
C GLU A 152 7.84 2.87 26.41
N THR A 153 9.15 2.71 26.16
CA THR A 153 9.99 3.76 25.57
C THR A 153 10.00 3.75 24.04
N ILE A 154 9.56 2.64 23.43
CA ILE A 154 9.43 2.51 21.97
C ILE A 154 8.21 3.29 21.49
N PHE A 155 8.36 3.98 20.37
CA PHE A 155 7.25 4.59 19.65
C PHE A 155 6.54 3.56 18.78
N HIS A 156 5.22 3.45 18.94
CA HIS A 156 4.40 2.57 18.12
C HIS A 156 3.57 3.40 17.15
N VAL A 157 3.65 3.09 15.84
CA VAL A 157 2.84 3.75 14.82
C VAL A 157 1.94 2.75 14.14
N ILE A 158 0.63 2.89 14.34
CA ILE A 158 -0.41 2.03 13.77
C ILE A 158 -0.90 2.63 12.44
N LEU A 159 -0.75 1.88 11.36
CA LEU A 159 -1.34 2.16 10.06
C LEU A 159 -2.50 1.21 9.80
N ILE A 160 -3.51 1.67 9.06
CA ILE A 160 -4.65 0.86 8.67
C ILE A 160 -4.58 0.60 7.16
N ASP A 161 -4.36 -0.66 6.78
CA ASP A 161 -4.20 -1.05 5.39
C ASP A 161 -5.51 -1.57 4.80
N GLY A 162 -6.04 -0.82 3.82
CA GLY A 162 -7.32 -1.06 3.21
C GLY A 162 -7.72 0.08 2.27
N THR A 163 -8.70 -0.18 1.42
CA THR A 163 -9.42 0.92 0.73
C THR A 163 -10.04 1.88 1.76
N TRP A 164 -10.28 3.15 1.41
CA TRP A 164 -10.84 4.13 2.37
C TRP A 164 -12.07 3.64 3.16
N PRO A 165 -13.09 3.00 2.54
CA PRO A 165 -14.21 2.46 3.30
C PRO A 165 -13.79 1.35 4.28
N GLN A 166 -12.83 0.50 3.90
CA GLN A 166 -12.32 -0.57 4.76
C GLN A 166 -11.48 0.00 5.92
N ALA A 167 -10.58 0.93 5.64
CA ALA A 167 -9.73 1.55 6.65
C ALA A 167 -10.57 2.36 7.65
N SER A 168 -11.51 3.16 7.15
CA SER A 168 -12.49 3.85 7.98
C SER A 168 -13.34 2.89 8.81
N GLY A 169 -13.78 1.77 8.22
CA GLY A 169 -14.50 0.72 8.93
C GLY A 169 -13.68 0.08 10.04
N ILE A 170 -12.40 -0.21 9.81
CA ILE A 170 -11.47 -0.69 10.84
C ILE A 170 -11.33 0.36 11.95
N PHE A 171 -11.05 1.62 11.61
CA PHE A 171 -10.90 2.68 12.60
C PHE A 171 -12.11 2.78 13.53
N TYR A 172 -13.31 2.97 12.98
CA TYR A 172 -14.52 3.16 13.77
C TYR A 172 -15.01 1.91 14.51
N THR A 173 -14.63 0.70 14.06
CA THR A 173 -14.96 -0.54 14.76
C THR A 173 -14.08 -0.75 16.00
N ASN A 174 -12.86 -0.20 16.00
CA ASN A 174 -11.85 -0.46 17.02
C ASN A 174 -11.71 0.74 17.97
N LYS A 175 -12.60 0.82 18.95
CA LYS A 175 -12.70 1.96 19.89
C LYS A 175 -11.39 2.35 20.60
N GLN A 176 -10.46 1.42 20.81
CA GLN A 176 -9.16 1.75 21.40
C GLN A 176 -8.35 2.70 20.52
N LEU A 177 -8.47 2.62 19.19
CA LEU A 177 -7.78 3.51 18.26
C LEU A 177 -8.20 4.97 18.43
N HIS A 178 -9.43 5.23 18.87
CA HIS A 178 -9.92 6.59 19.08
C HIS A 178 -9.29 7.28 20.30
N LYS A 179 -8.71 6.51 21.22
CA LYS A 179 -8.02 7.03 22.41
C LYS A 179 -6.55 7.37 22.13
N LEU A 180 -6.02 6.87 21.02
CA LEU A 180 -4.62 7.07 20.65
C LEU A 180 -4.44 8.47 20.06
N LYS A 181 -3.24 9.02 20.27
CA LYS A 181 -2.80 10.22 19.57
C LYS A 181 -2.75 9.93 18.06
N GLN A 182 -3.07 10.92 17.25
CA GLN A 182 -3.22 10.73 15.81
C GLN A 182 -2.15 11.52 15.06
N ILE A 183 -1.56 10.88 14.06
CA ILE A 183 -0.62 11.52 13.15
C ILE A 183 -1.29 11.62 11.78
N LYS A 184 -1.02 12.71 11.07
CA LYS A 184 -1.32 12.86 9.66
C LYS A 184 -0.03 13.06 8.87
N ILE A 185 -0.08 12.65 7.60
CA ILE A 185 0.95 12.91 6.62
C ILE A 185 0.35 13.85 5.60
N ASP A 186 0.99 14.99 5.43
CA ASP A 186 0.70 15.95 4.38
C ASP A 186 1.84 15.84 3.37
N THR A 187 1.56 15.34 2.16
CA THR A 187 2.53 15.22 1.07
C THR A 187 2.10 16.06 -0.12
N ASP A 188 3.07 16.56 -0.86
CA ASP A 188 2.91 17.34 -2.10
C ASP A 188 3.33 16.57 -3.36
N PHE A 189 3.82 15.34 -3.19
CA PHE A 189 4.21 14.45 -4.29
C PHE A 189 3.19 13.33 -4.54
N LYS A 190 3.19 12.85 -5.78
CA LYS A 190 2.30 11.77 -6.25
C LYS A 190 2.88 10.40 -5.89
N SER A 191 1.98 9.45 -5.65
CA SER A 191 2.39 8.05 -5.47
C SER A 191 3.01 7.47 -6.74
N GLU A 192 4.12 6.77 -6.55
CA GLU A 192 4.81 5.96 -7.56
C GLU A 192 4.05 4.65 -7.82
N TYR A 193 3.15 4.25 -6.92
CA TYR A 193 2.28 3.08 -7.06
C TYR A 193 1.12 3.36 -8.02
N THR A 194 1.44 3.39 -9.30
CA THR A 194 0.55 3.79 -10.39
C THR A 194 -0.16 2.62 -11.07
N VAL A 195 0.07 1.38 -10.65
CA VAL A 195 -0.67 0.19 -11.13
C VAL A 195 -2.06 0.06 -10.50
N ARG A 196 -2.40 0.89 -9.51
CA ARG A 196 -3.75 0.98 -8.91
C ARG A 196 -4.17 2.44 -8.84
N THR A 197 -5.45 2.69 -9.11
CA THR A 197 -6.03 4.04 -8.97
C THR A 197 -5.95 4.52 -7.52
N GLN A 198 -5.26 5.64 -7.33
CA GLN A 198 -5.25 6.34 -6.06
C GLN A 198 -6.57 7.10 -5.84
N PRO A 199 -7.09 7.17 -4.61
CA PRO A 199 -8.32 7.89 -4.31
C PRO A 199 -8.23 9.41 -4.55
N ARG A 200 -7.01 9.98 -4.42
CA ARG A 200 -6.66 11.40 -4.59
C ARG A 200 -5.22 11.53 -5.09
N GLU A 201 -4.86 12.73 -5.56
CA GLU A 201 -3.59 12.97 -6.27
C GLU A 201 -2.32 12.78 -5.42
N PHE A 202 -2.39 13.12 -4.13
CA PHE A 202 -1.25 13.01 -3.19
C PHE A 202 -1.42 11.86 -2.18
N PHE A 203 -2.26 10.88 -2.50
CA PHE A 203 -2.44 9.72 -1.62
C PHE A 203 -1.41 8.66 -1.93
N LEU A 204 -0.78 8.15 -0.87
CA LEU A 204 0.30 7.19 -0.93
C LEU A 204 -0.22 5.76 -0.72
N SER A 205 0.51 4.78 -1.27
CA SER A 205 0.34 3.39 -0.87
C SER A 205 0.85 3.16 0.56
N THR A 206 0.50 2.02 1.15
CA THR A 206 0.93 1.65 2.51
C THR A 206 2.45 1.60 2.64
N LEU A 207 3.16 1.07 1.64
CA LEU A 207 4.62 1.06 1.61
C LEU A 207 5.21 2.48 1.57
N GLU A 208 4.72 3.33 0.67
CA GLU A 208 5.19 4.72 0.58
C GLU A 208 4.89 5.51 1.85
N THR A 209 3.73 5.29 2.45
CA THR A 209 3.35 5.88 3.73
C THR A 209 4.36 5.52 4.82
N VAL A 210 4.73 4.24 4.96
CA VAL A 210 5.79 3.81 5.89
C VAL A 210 7.14 4.40 5.51
N SER A 211 7.43 4.50 4.21
CA SER A 211 8.68 5.06 3.69
C SER A 211 8.86 6.53 4.09
N VAL A 212 7.79 7.33 3.97
CA VAL A 212 7.77 8.73 4.43
C VAL A 212 7.95 8.80 5.94
N ILE A 213 7.18 8.03 6.71
CA ILE A 213 7.30 8.01 8.17
C ILE A 213 8.73 7.73 8.61
N LEU A 214 9.32 6.64 8.12
CA LEU A 214 10.64 6.21 8.56
C LEU A 214 11.74 7.16 8.08
N SER A 215 11.71 7.60 6.82
CA SER A 215 12.73 8.53 6.31
C SER A 215 12.73 9.88 7.04
N THR A 216 11.55 10.42 7.35
CA THR A 216 11.41 11.65 8.14
C THR A 216 11.90 11.42 9.57
N ILE A 217 11.43 10.36 10.22
CA ILE A 217 11.76 10.10 11.62
C ILE A 217 13.25 9.86 11.77
N GLU A 218 13.87 9.03 10.95
CA GLU A 218 15.29 8.70 11.01
C GLU A 218 16.21 9.86 10.57
N ASP A 219 15.66 10.92 9.97
CA ASP A 219 16.43 11.97 9.30
C ASP A 219 17.31 11.41 8.16
N LYS A 220 16.81 10.38 7.48
CA LYS A 220 17.51 9.64 6.43
C LYS A 220 16.62 9.53 5.19
N PRO A 221 16.68 10.50 4.26
CA PRO A 221 15.92 10.46 3.01
C PRO A 221 16.15 9.19 2.18
N GLN A 222 17.33 8.57 2.29
CA GLN A 222 17.67 7.34 1.59
C GLN A 222 16.72 6.17 1.91
N ILE A 223 16.19 6.10 3.13
CA ILE A 223 15.22 5.06 3.53
C ILE A 223 13.99 5.08 2.62
N TYR A 224 13.54 6.28 2.21
CA TYR A 224 12.42 6.39 1.29
C TYR A 224 12.76 5.77 -0.06
N HIS A 225 13.92 6.13 -0.63
CA HIS A 225 14.36 5.62 -1.92
C HIS A 225 14.57 4.10 -1.90
N ASP A 226 15.16 3.56 -0.84
CA ASP A 226 15.43 2.13 -0.68
C ASP A 226 14.13 1.32 -0.60
N LEU A 227 13.12 1.81 0.13
CA LEU A 227 11.82 1.14 0.24
C LEU A 227 10.97 1.27 -1.03
N VAL A 228 11.05 2.41 -1.73
CA VAL A 228 10.25 2.68 -2.94
C VAL A 228 10.88 2.08 -4.20
N ARG A 229 12.19 1.84 -4.24
CA ARG A 229 12.85 1.20 -5.40
C ARG A 229 12.20 -0.13 -5.85
N PRO A 230 11.96 -1.13 -4.97
CA PRO A 230 11.25 -2.36 -5.37
C PRO A 230 9.77 -2.13 -5.75
N LEU A 231 9.14 -1.05 -5.29
CA LEU A 231 7.80 -0.66 -5.71
C LEU A 231 7.76 -0.18 -7.16
N LYS A 232 8.78 0.61 -7.57
CA LYS A 232 8.93 1.08 -8.94
C LYS A 232 9.13 -0.10 -9.90
N ALA A 233 10.05 -1.01 -9.57
CA ALA A 233 10.24 -2.25 -10.32
C ALA A 233 8.96 -3.10 -10.41
N LEU A 234 8.18 -3.19 -9.32
CA LEU A 234 6.88 -3.85 -9.35
C LEU A 234 5.94 -3.22 -10.37
N CYS A 235 5.90 -1.88 -10.47
CA CYS A 235 5.06 -1.18 -11.42
C CYS A 235 5.57 -1.35 -12.86
N GLU A 236 6.88 -1.21 -13.08
CA GLU A 236 7.54 -1.45 -14.36
C GLU A 236 7.22 -2.84 -14.91
N TYR A 237 7.35 -3.89 -14.10
CA TYR A 237 6.95 -5.24 -14.52
C TYR A 237 5.48 -5.34 -14.91
N GLN A 238 4.57 -4.63 -14.25
CA GLN A 238 3.17 -4.64 -14.68
C GLN A 238 3.00 -3.95 -16.03
N PHE A 239 3.69 -2.84 -16.27
CA PHE A 239 3.61 -2.10 -17.54
C PHE A 239 4.21 -2.88 -18.71
N GLU A 240 5.33 -3.56 -18.50
CA GLU A 240 5.91 -4.48 -19.49
C GLU A 240 4.95 -5.62 -19.88
N HIS A 241 4.09 -6.03 -18.96
CA HIS A 241 3.05 -7.05 -19.20
C HIS A 241 1.69 -6.44 -19.58
N GLY A 242 1.68 -5.19 -20.06
CA GLY A 242 0.51 -4.54 -20.67
C GLY A 242 -0.43 -3.81 -19.71
N ALA A 243 -0.10 -3.73 -18.40
CA ALA A 243 -0.85 -2.85 -17.51
C ALA A 243 -0.71 -1.39 -17.95
N GLN A 244 -1.73 -0.58 -17.65
CA GLN A 244 -1.73 0.84 -17.96
C GLN A 244 -1.54 1.64 -16.66
N PRO A 245 -0.83 2.77 -16.68
CA PRO A 245 -0.73 3.64 -15.52
C PRO A 245 -2.11 4.21 -15.16
N HIS A 246 -2.46 4.11 -13.89
CA HIS A 246 -3.70 4.64 -13.34
C HIS A 246 -3.48 6.05 -12.79
N GLN A 247 -4.29 6.99 -13.28
CA GLN A 247 -4.39 8.31 -12.68
C GLN A 247 -5.28 8.30 -11.44
N SER A 248 -5.11 9.30 -10.57
CA SER A 248 -5.95 9.45 -9.38
C SER A 248 -7.43 9.64 -9.79
N LYS A 249 -8.35 9.19 -8.93
CA LYS A 249 -9.78 9.39 -9.17
C LYS A 249 -10.12 10.88 -9.32
N GLU A 250 -9.44 11.72 -8.56
CA GLU A 250 -9.58 13.17 -8.58
C GLU A 250 -9.15 13.77 -9.93
N TYR A 251 -7.97 13.39 -10.43
CA TYR A 251 -7.49 13.77 -11.77
C TYR A 251 -8.48 13.36 -12.86
N LEU A 252 -8.96 12.12 -12.83
CA LEU A 252 -9.91 11.62 -13.83
C LEU A 252 -11.21 12.43 -13.83
N ILE A 253 -11.70 12.85 -12.66
CA ILE A 253 -12.90 13.69 -12.54
C ILE A 253 -12.64 15.07 -13.13
N PHE A 254 -11.51 15.70 -12.78
CA PHE A 254 -11.19 17.05 -13.24
C PHE A 254 -10.91 17.14 -14.74
N LYS A 255 -10.33 16.09 -15.35
CA LYS A 255 -10.13 16.02 -16.80
C LYS A 255 -11.36 15.54 -17.58
N GLY A 256 -12.50 15.33 -16.92
CA GLY A 256 -13.72 14.83 -17.57
C GLY A 256 -13.63 13.37 -18.04
N LEU A 257 -12.64 12.62 -17.55
CA LEU A 257 -12.39 11.22 -17.92
C LEU A 257 -13.10 10.22 -16.98
N TYR A 258 -13.73 10.68 -15.90
CA TYR A 258 -14.44 9.84 -14.94
C TYR A 258 -15.94 9.75 -15.27
N ASN A 259 -16.39 8.57 -15.70
CA ASN A 259 -17.74 8.33 -16.22
C ASN A 259 -18.74 7.70 -15.23
N LYS A 260 -18.35 7.49 -13.96
CA LYS A 260 -19.20 6.88 -12.94
C LYS A 260 -19.87 7.94 -12.05
N PRO A 261 -21.05 7.66 -11.45
CA PRO A 261 -21.67 8.60 -10.53
C PRO A 261 -20.80 8.85 -9.28
N LEU A 262 -20.71 10.11 -8.87
CA LEU A 262 -20.02 10.53 -7.65
C LEU A 262 -20.95 10.43 -6.44
N SER A 263 -20.46 9.86 -5.34
CA SER A 263 -21.19 9.83 -4.07
C SER A 263 -21.34 11.24 -3.50
N LYS A 264 -22.42 11.49 -2.74
CA LYS A 264 -22.68 12.80 -2.09
C LYS A 264 -21.47 13.26 -1.24
N LYS A 265 -20.86 12.32 -0.51
CA LYS A 265 -19.66 12.57 0.32
C LYS A 265 -18.48 13.06 -0.53
N TYR A 266 -18.26 12.45 -1.70
CA TYR A 266 -17.15 12.85 -2.58
C TYR A 266 -17.40 14.20 -3.24
N LYS A 267 -18.66 14.50 -3.64
CA LYS A 267 -19.04 15.83 -4.12
C LYS A 267 -18.75 16.91 -3.08
N SER A 268 -19.17 16.70 -1.83
CA SER A 268 -18.90 17.64 -0.72
C SER A 268 -17.39 17.83 -0.47
N TYR A 269 -16.60 16.76 -0.60
CA TYR A 269 -15.14 16.85 -0.49
C TYR A 269 -14.54 17.77 -1.57
N LEU A 270 -14.91 17.58 -2.85
CA LEU A 270 -14.42 18.40 -3.96
C LEU A 270 -14.76 19.88 -3.75
N THR A 271 -15.98 20.19 -3.28
CA THR A 271 -16.39 21.57 -2.97
C THR A 271 -15.55 22.21 -1.87
N LYS A 272 -15.15 21.43 -0.84
CA LYS A 272 -14.36 21.93 0.30
C LYS A 272 -12.86 22.07 -0.01
N ASN A 273 -12.35 21.31 -0.97
CA ASN A 273 -10.92 21.21 -1.28
C ASN A 273 -10.59 21.81 -2.65
N SER A 274 -11.39 22.77 -3.09
CA SER A 274 -11.24 23.54 -4.33
C SER A 274 -9.93 24.34 -4.43
N LYS A 275 -9.10 24.38 -3.39
CA LYS A 275 -7.78 25.06 -3.44
C LYS A 275 -6.77 24.38 -4.36
N PHE A 276 -6.96 23.10 -4.68
CA PHE A 276 -6.15 22.39 -5.69
C PHE A 276 -6.58 22.69 -7.14
N LEU A 277 -7.54 23.62 -7.36
CA LEU A 277 -8.09 23.96 -8.67
C LEU A 277 -7.24 24.93 -9.51
N ASN A 278 -6.26 25.63 -8.92
CA ASN A 278 -5.60 26.77 -9.59
C ASN A 278 -4.23 26.48 -10.20
N GLU A 279 -3.75 25.24 -10.20
CA GLU A 279 -2.52 24.86 -10.89
C GLU A 279 -2.84 23.90 -12.05
N SER A 280 -3.32 24.47 -13.16
CA SER A 280 -3.15 23.88 -14.49
C SER A 280 -2.26 24.79 -15.32
N PRO A 281 -1.07 24.34 -15.77
CA PRO A 281 -0.39 25.01 -16.86
C PRO A 281 -1.08 24.58 -18.16
N ASN A 282 -2.04 25.39 -18.60
CA ASN A 282 -2.45 25.64 -20.00
C ASN A 282 -3.93 26.04 -20.10
N ASP A 283 -4.24 27.27 -19.70
CA ASP A 283 -5.32 28.03 -20.31
C ASP A 283 -4.73 28.78 -21.52
N ASN A 284 -4.68 28.12 -22.67
CA ASN A 284 -4.35 28.80 -23.94
C ASN A 284 -4.87 28.08 -25.19
N ILE A 285 -6.00 27.38 -25.07
CA ILE A 285 -6.74 26.88 -26.23
C ILE A 285 -8.23 27.11 -25.90
N ILE A 286 -8.96 27.67 -26.87
CA ILE A 286 -10.35 28.19 -26.79
C ILE A 286 -10.44 29.69 -26.45
N LYS A 287 -9.70 30.53 -27.20
CA LYS A 287 -10.11 31.90 -27.58
C LYS A 287 -9.49 32.29 -28.92
N LYS A 288 -9.80 31.54 -29.98
CA LYS A 288 -9.65 31.98 -31.39
C LYS A 288 -10.57 31.11 -32.26
N GLU A 289 -11.85 31.44 -32.30
CA GLU A 289 -12.79 31.09 -33.38
C GLU A 289 -14.16 31.69 -33.08
N THR A 290 -14.20 33.02 -33.01
CA THR A 290 -15.36 33.85 -33.41
C THR A 290 -14.78 35.21 -33.77
N ASP A 291 -15.27 35.79 -34.86
CA ASP A 291 -14.84 37.04 -35.51
C ASP A 291 -13.76 36.85 -36.60
N LEU A 292 -14.18 36.29 -37.74
CA LEU A 292 -13.94 36.85 -39.08
C LEU A 292 -14.92 36.19 -40.06
N GLU A 293 -15.76 37.05 -40.66
CA GLU A 293 -16.82 36.86 -41.66
C GLU A 293 -18.22 36.42 -41.18
#